data_AF-A0A958C1R7-F1
#
_entry.id   AF-A0A958C1R7-F1
#
_cell.length_a   1.000
_cell.length_b   1.000
_cell.length_c   1.000
_cell.angle_alpha   90.00
_cell.angle_beta   90.00
_cell.angle_gamma   90.00
#
_symmetry.space_group_name_H-M   'P 1'
#
loop_
_entity.id
_entity.type
_entity.pdbx_description
1 polymer ?
#
loop_
_entity_poly.entity_id
_entity_poly.type
_entity_poly.pdbx_seq_one_letter_code
_entity_poly.pdbx_strand_id
1 'polypeptide(L)'
;MHTPMNVVLEEDKHWWFASRTRAILGYLDRYMGPGTNRRILDVGCGAGNMAHHLAHYGQVTGVDTNSRPLEVARQRGLQVQEGSADDLPFDDNTFDLVTLL
;
A
#
# COMPACT_ATOMS: atom_id res chain seq x y z
N MET A 1 4.51 -8.46 -14.08
CA MET A 1 3.59 -7.56 -14.80
C MET A 1 3.45 -6.29 -13.97
N HIS A 2 3.29 -5.14 -14.63
CA HIS A 2 3.72 -3.78 -14.21
C HIS A 2 3.21 -3.30 -12.83
N THR A 3 4.10 -2.71 -12.01
CA THR A 3 3.73 -1.75 -10.94
C THR A 3 4.65 -0.54 -11.00
N PRO A 4 4.33 0.51 -11.78
CA PRO A 4 4.91 1.81 -11.59
C PRO A 4 3.86 2.71 -10.94
N MET A 5 4.07 3.07 -9.69
CA MET A 5 3.28 4.13 -9.07
C MET A 5 4.22 5.28 -8.72
N ASN A 6 4.70 5.97 -9.76
CA ASN A 6 5.28 7.31 -9.64
C ASN A 6 4.16 8.33 -9.89
N VAL A 7 3.22 8.44 -8.95
CA VAL A 7 2.17 9.45 -8.99
C VAL A 7 2.23 10.21 -7.68
N VAL A 8 2.56 11.49 -7.74
CA VAL A 8 2.36 12.41 -6.61
C VAL A 8 0.87 12.71 -6.54
N LEU A 9 0.21 12.28 -5.47
CA LEU A 9 -1.19 12.57 -5.20
C LEU A 9 -1.34 13.96 -4.58
N GLU A 10 -2.53 14.57 -4.68
CA GLU A 10 -2.79 15.86 -4.01
C GLU A 10 -2.66 15.74 -2.49
N GLU A 11 -3.01 14.58 -1.94
CA GLU A 11 -2.85 14.26 -0.53
C GLU A 11 -1.38 14.32 -0.08
N ASP A 12 -0.41 14.00 -0.95
CA ASP A 12 1.02 14.08 -0.63
C ASP A 12 1.50 15.52 -0.42
N LYS A 13 0.76 16.52 -0.93
CA LYS A 13 1.08 17.94 -0.73
C LYS A 13 0.60 18.45 0.63
N HIS A 14 -0.30 17.74 1.29
CA HIS A 14 -0.78 18.13 2.60
C HIS A 14 0.22 17.72 3.69
N TRP A 15 0.66 18.69 4.49
CA TRP A 15 1.79 18.56 5.41
C TRP A 15 1.65 17.36 6.39
N TRP A 16 0.43 17.05 6.81
CA TRP A 16 0.14 15.93 7.70
C TRP A 16 0.48 14.59 7.05
N PHE A 17 0.00 14.36 5.82
CA PHE A 17 0.28 13.14 5.08
C PHE A 17 1.77 13.06 4.71
N ALA A 18 2.37 14.17 4.24
CA ALA A 18 3.78 14.21 3.88
C ALA A 18 4.70 13.83 5.04
N SER A 19 4.45 14.36 6.24
CA SER A 19 5.31 14.13 7.41
C SER A 19 5.20 12.69 7.92
N ARG A 20 3.97 12.16 7.98
CA ARG A 20 3.71 10.78 8.40
C ARG A 20 4.33 9.80 7.41
N THR A 21 4.07 9.98 6.12
CA THR A 21 4.65 9.16 5.05
C THR A 21 6.17 9.17 5.15
N ARG A 22 6.80 10.34 5.30
CA ARG A 22 8.27 10.42 5.42
C ARG A 22 8.82 9.63 6.61
N ALA A 23 8.14 9.64 7.76
CA ALA A 23 8.57 8.88 8.92
C ALA A 23 8.48 7.36 8.68
N ILE A 24 7.39 6.90 8.06
CA ILE A 24 7.19 5.49 7.70
C ILE A 24 8.26 5.04 6.69
N LEU A 25 8.48 5.80 5.63
CA LEU A 25 9.47 5.47 4.61
C LEU A 25 10.89 5.45 5.18
N GLY A 26 11.24 6.39 6.07
CA GLY A 26 12.54 6.35 6.75
C GLY A 26 12.75 5.08 7.60
N TYR A 27 11.69 4.52 8.17
CA TYR A 27 11.75 3.24 8.86
C TYR A 27 11.93 2.08 7.87
N LEU A 28 11.11 2.01 6.82
CA LEU A 28 11.20 0.96 5.80
C LEU A 28 12.54 0.97 5.07
N ASP A 29 13.07 2.14 4.74
CA ASP A 29 14.41 2.30 4.13
C ASP A 29 15.50 1.70 5.00
N ARG A 30 15.41 1.91 6.33
CA ARG A 30 16.41 1.42 7.28
C ARG A 30 16.42 -0.10 7.42
N TYR A 31 15.25 -0.75 7.38
CA TYR A 31 15.12 -2.18 7.69
C TYR A 31 14.96 -3.08 6.48
N MET A 32 14.36 -2.57 5.40
CA MET A 32 14.09 -3.35 4.20
C MET A 32 14.93 -2.87 3.01
N GLY A 33 15.13 -1.56 2.91
CA GLY A 33 15.68 -0.93 1.71
C GLY A 33 14.82 -1.17 0.46
N PRO A 34 15.15 -0.52 -0.66
CA PRO A 34 14.42 -0.70 -1.92
C PRO A 34 14.39 -2.15 -2.39
N GLY A 35 13.36 -2.53 -3.14
CA GLY A 35 13.29 -3.84 -3.79
C GLY A 35 11.95 -4.03 -4.48
N THR A 36 11.89 -4.89 -5.49
CA THR A 36 10.64 -5.12 -6.25
C THR A 36 10.16 -6.57 -6.19
N ASN A 37 10.94 -7.45 -5.57
CA ASN A 37 10.68 -8.88 -5.51
C ASN A 37 9.86 -9.32 -4.29
N ARG A 38 9.39 -8.37 -3.47
CA ARG A 38 8.62 -8.63 -2.26
C ARG A 38 7.13 -8.50 -2.51
N ARG A 39 6.32 -9.26 -1.79
CA ARG A 39 4.87 -9.13 -1.73
C ARG A 39 4.49 -8.31 -0.50
N ILE A 40 3.73 -7.24 -0.71
CA ILE A 40 3.31 -6.31 0.33
C ILE A 40 1.80 -6.31 0.42
N LEU A 41 1.27 -6.45 1.65
CA LEU A 41 -0.14 -6.25 1.96
C LEU A 41 -0.33 -4.92 2.69
N ASP A 42 -1.20 -4.05 2.18
CA ASP A 42 -1.65 -2.85 2.87
C ASP A 42 -3.09 -3.03 3.37
N VAL A 43 -3.25 -3.13 4.69
CA VAL A 43 -4.53 -3.39 5.36
C VAL A 43 -5.19 -2.07 5.74
N GLY A 44 -6.43 -1.87 5.28
CA GLY A 44 -7.10 -0.58 5.33
C GLY A 44 -6.59 0.37 4.23
N CYS A 45 -6.33 -0.15 3.03
CA CYS A 45 -5.64 0.60 1.97
C CYS A 45 -6.43 1.80 1.41
N GLY A 46 -7.75 1.85 1.66
CA GLY A 46 -8.64 2.85 1.10
C GLY A 46 -8.45 3.04 -0.41
N ALA A 47 -8.27 4.28 -0.84
CA ALA A 47 -8.07 4.63 -2.26
C ALA A 47 -6.64 4.33 -2.78
N GLY A 48 -5.82 3.64 -2.00
CA GLY A 48 -4.45 3.29 -2.37
C GLY A 48 -3.45 4.44 -2.23
N ASN A 49 -3.69 5.39 -1.32
CA ASN A 49 -2.83 6.58 -1.17
C ASN A 49 -1.41 6.21 -0.74
N MET A 50 -1.22 5.19 0.09
CA MET A 50 0.13 4.76 0.50
C MET A 50 0.78 3.78 -0.50
N ALA A 51 -0.02 3.14 -1.33
CA ALA A 51 0.43 2.04 -2.19
C ALA A 51 1.53 2.47 -3.18
N HIS A 52 1.54 3.73 -3.61
CA HIS A 52 2.56 4.22 -4.52
C HIS A 52 3.93 4.40 -3.86
N HIS A 53 3.95 4.83 -2.60
CA HIS A 53 5.17 4.85 -1.80
C HIS A 53 5.64 3.44 -1.48
N LEU A 54 4.72 2.54 -1.12
CA LEU A 54 5.03 1.14 -0.80
C LEU A 54 5.54 0.34 -2.01
N ALA A 55 5.14 0.73 -3.23
CA ALA A 55 5.60 0.11 -4.47
C ALA A 55 7.12 0.20 -4.67
N HIS A 56 7.80 1.11 -3.95
CA HIS A 56 9.26 1.18 -3.90
C HIS A 56 9.92 -0.05 -3.25
N TYR A 57 9.18 -0.76 -2.39
CA TYR A 57 9.68 -1.89 -1.60
C TYR A 57 9.16 -3.26 -2.07
N GLY A 58 8.18 -3.29 -2.98
CA GLY A 58 7.61 -4.53 -3.53
C GLY A 58 6.32 -4.33 -4.32
N GLN A 59 5.69 -5.45 -4.69
CA GLN A 59 4.37 -5.47 -5.30
C GLN A 59 3.29 -5.33 -4.22
N VAL A 60 2.42 -4.34 -4.37
CA VAL A 60 1.42 -3.99 -3.35
C VAL A 60 0.05 -4.57 -3.70
N THR A 61 -0.53 -5.28 -2.73
CA THR A 61 -1.93 -5.67 -2.69
C THR A 61 -2.59 -4.92 -1.54
N GLY A 62 -3.76 -4.34 -1.78
CA GLY A 62 -4.54 -3.66 -0.75
C GLY A 62 -5.76 -4.48 -0.31
N VAL A 63 -6.13 -4.38 0.96
CA VAL A 63 -7.41 -4.88 1.47
C VAL A 63 -8.12 -3.79 2.25
N ASP A 64 -9.43 -3.65 2.06
CA ASP A 64 -10.26 -2.71 2.82
C ASP A 64 -11.69 -3.25 2.95
N THR A 65 -12.37 -2.92 4.05
CA THR A 65 -13.78 -3.29 4.26
C THR A 65 -14.75 -2.41 3.47
N ASN A 66 -14.32 -1.25 3.01
CA ASN A 66 -15.17 -0.29 2.31
C ASN A 66 -14.94 -0.37 0.80
N SER A 67 -15.93 -0.90 0.08
CA SER A 67 -15.87 -1.05 -1.39
C SER A 67 -15.74 0.27 -2.16
N ARG A 68 -16.24 1.40 -1.61
CA ARG A 68 -16.25 2.70 -2.30
C ARG A 68 -14.83 3.23 -2.62
N PRO A 69 -13.90 3.38 -1.67
CA PRO A 69 -12.54 3.80 -1.99
C PRO A 69 -11.77 2.75 -2.81
N LEU A 70 -12.11 1.46 -2.71
CA LEU A 70 -11.48 0.42 -3.52
C LEU A 70 -11.73 0.59 -5.02
N GLU A 71 -12.87 1.15 -5.41
CA GLU A 71 -13.12 1.48 -6.82
C GLU A 71 -12.07 2.46 -7.37
N VAL A 72 -11.74 3.49 -6.59
CA VAL A 72 -10.68 4.46 -6.94
C VAL A 72 -9.31 3.78 -6.98
N ALA A 73 -9.01 2.90 -6.01
CA ALA A 73 -7.76 2.17 -5.98
C ALA A 73 -7.58 1.28 -7.23
N ARG A 74 -8.64 0.57 -7.65
CA ARG A 74 -8.64 -0.23 -8.89
C ARG A 74 -8.41 0.63 -10.13
N GLN A 75 -9.05 1.80 -10.21
CA GLN A 75 -8.84 2.75 -11.31
C GLN A 75 -7.39 3.26 -11.38
N ARG A 76 -6.70 3.34 -10.23
CA ARG A 76 -5.27 3.65 -10.14
C ARG A 76 -4.36 2.46 -10.47
N GLY A 77 -4.92 1.30 -10.82
CA GLY A 77 -4.17 0.10 -11.17
C GLY A 77 -3.68 -0.71 -9.97
N LEU A 78 -4.13 -0.40 -8.75
CA LEU A 78 -3.78 -1.17 -7.56
C LEU A 78 -4.57 -2.48 -7.52
N GLN A 79 -3.88 -3.58 -7.21
CA GLN A 79 -4.54 -4.83 -6.88
C GLN A 79 -5.19 -4.70 -5.52
N VAL A 80 -6.53 -4.75 -5.46
CA VAL A 80 -7.26 -4.62 -4.20
C VAL A 80 -8.39 -5.62 -4.06
N GLN A 81 -8.61 -6.04 -2.81
CA GLN A 81 -9.67 -6.94 -2.41
C GLN A 81 -10.52 -6.32 -1.30
N GLU A 82 -11.82 -6.57 -1.33
CA GLU A 82 -12.70 -6.23 -0.22
C GLU A 82 -12.58 -7.32 0.85
N GLY A 83 -12.33 -6.94 2.10
CA GLY A 83 -12.11 -7.90 3.19
C GLY A 83 -11.81 -7.22 4.54
N SER A 84 -11.97 -7.97 5.62
CA SER A 84 -11.61 -7.54 6.98
C SER A 84 -10.20 -8.00 7.34
N ALA A 85 -9.54 -7.27 8.25
CA ALA A 85 -8.31 -7.71 8.88
C ALA A 85 -8.51 -8.95 9.78
N ASP A 86 -9.73 -9.19 10.25
CA ASP A 86 -10.07 -10.33 11.12
C ASP A 86 -10.15 -11.67 10.36
N ASP A 87 -10.37 -11.60 9.05
CA ASP A 87 -10.53 -12.76 8.16
C ASP A 87 -9.96 -12.41 6.79
N LEU A 88 -8.63 -12.41 6.71
CA LEU A 88 -7.91 -12.01 5.51
C LEU A 88 -8.05 -13.09 4.43
N PRO A 89 -8.42 -12.72 3.19
CA PRO A 89 -8.65 -13.68 2.11
C PRO A 89 -7.34 -14.08 1.41
N PHE A 90 -6.29 -14.37 2.18
CA PHE A 90 -4.97 -14.73 1.68
C PHE A 90 -4.41 -15.91 2.47
N ASP A 91 -3.63 -16.76 1.80
CA ASP A 91 -2.97 -17.89 2.47
C ASP A 91 -1.89 -17.40 3.45
N ASP A 92 -1.63 -18.21 4.48
CA ASP A 92 -0.54 -17.97 5.43
C ASP A 92 0.81 -17.81 4.71
N ASN A 93 1.68 -16.95 5.27
CA ASN A 93 3.04 -16.70 4.75
C ASN A 93 3.08 -16.19 3.29
N THR A 94 2.01 -15.52 2.84
CA THR A 94 1.94 -14.93 1.50
C THR A 94 2.68 -13.59 1.38
N PHE A 95 2.83 -12.81 2.44
CA PHE A 95 3.41 -11.46 2.35
C PHE A 95 4.72 -11.35 3.11
N ASP A 96 5.66 -10.61 2.54
CA ASP A 96 6.97 -10.31 3.15
C ASP A 96 6.89 -9.04 4.03
N LEU A 97 5.90 -8.19 3.78
CA LEU A 97 5.57 -7.00 4.56
C LEU A 97 4.05 -6.84 4.64
N VAL A 98 3.57 -6.50 5.84
CA VAL A 98 2.19 -6.09 6.07
C VAL A 98 2.20 -4.70 6.71
N THR A 99 1.41 -3.78 6.17
CA THR A 99 1.21 -2.43 6.70
C THR A 99 -0.23 -2.22 7.15
N LEU A 100 -0.39 -1.41 8.19
CA LEU A 100 -1.68 -0.93 8.72
C LEU A 100 -1.43 0.48 9.26
N LEU A 101 -1.81 1.51 8.51
CA LEU A 101 -1.24 2.88 8.59
C LEU A 101 -2.27 4.01 8.72
#